data_AF-A0A972I4J1-F1
#
_entry.id   AF-A0A972I4J1-F1
#
_cell.length_a   1.000
_cell.length_b   1.000
_cell.length_c   1.000
_cell.angle_alpha   90.00
_cell.angle_beta   90.00
_cell.angle_gamma   90.00
#
_symmetry.space_group_name_H-M   'P 1'
#
loop_
_entity.id
_entity.type
_entity.pdbx_description
1 polymer ?
#
loop_
_entity_poly.entity_id
_entity_poly.type
_entity_poly.pdbx_seq_one_letter_code
_entity_poly.pdbx_strand_id
1 'polypeptide(L)'
;MSRIEKDKKTLQFMISLYCEKKHGLGIENCPNCKELYEYSLRRLENCRYGEEKTSCKKCKTHCYVPDKREKIREVMRFSGPRVILYRPHQYLRYILTSNGGRPKSTK
;
A
#
# COMPACT_ATOMS: atom_id res chain seq x y z
N MET A 1 -7.10 6.36 16.63
CA MET A 1 -6.60 5.44 15.59
C MET A 1 -5.16 5.76 15.29
N SER A 2 -4.29 4.77 15.53
CA SER A 2 -2.87 4.81 15.19
C SER A 2 -2.69 4.92 13.67
N ARG A 3 -1.51 5.31 13.24
CA ARG A 3 -1.15 5.36 11.83
C ARG A 3 -1.05 3.96 11.23
N ILE A 4 -0.48 2.99 11.94
CA ILE A 4 -0.44 1.59 11.49
C ILE A 4 -1.87 1.06 11.29
N GLU A 5 -2.80 1.37 12.19
CA GLU A 5 -4.22 1.00 12.01
C GLU A 5 -4.83 1.60 10.73
N LYS A 6 -4.52 2.87 10.43
CA LYS A 6 -4.95 3.53 9.19
C LYS A 6 -4.33 2.88 7.95
N ASP A 7 -3.05 2.51 8.02
CA ASP A 7 -2.34 1.83 6.95
C ASP A 7 -2.93 0.42 6.72
N LYS A 8 -3.29 -0.33 7.78
CA LYS A 8 -3.99 -1.62 7.69
C LYS A 8 -5.34 -1.49 6.97
N LYS A 9 -6.18 -0.53 7.37
CA LYS A 9 -7.48 -0.28 6.73
C LYS A 9 -7.34 0.12 5.26
N THR A 10 -6.38 0.99 4.96
CA THR A 10 -6.08 1.40 3.58
C THR A 10 -5.66 0.20 2.75
N LEU A 11 -4.75 -0.62 3.27
CA LEU A 11 -4.24 -1.78 2.56
C LEU A 11 -5.30 -2.87 2.34
N GLN A 12 -6.19 -3.08 3.31
CA GLN A 12 -7.37 -3.94 3.16
C GLN A 12 -8.22 -3.48 1.98
N PHE A 13 -8.64 -2.21 1.96
CA PHE A 13 -9.45 -1.65 0.88
C PHE A 13 -8.76 -1.77 -0.48
N MET A 14 -7.46 -1.48 -0.56
CA MET A 14 -6.70 -1.56 -1.79
C MET A 14 -6.65 -2.97 -2.37
N ILE A 15 -6.44 -3.98 -1.52
CA ILE A 15 -6.37 -5.38 -1.95
C ILE A 15 -7.78 -5.90 -2.29
N SER A 16 -8.82 -5.50 -1.55
CA SER A 16 -10.20 -5.89 -1.85
C SER A 16 -10.61 -5.39 -3.22
N LEU A 17 -10.41 -4.09 -3.47
CA LEU A 17 -10.74 -3.47 -4.75
C LEU A 17 -9.97 -4.11 -5.90
N TYR A 18 -8.70 -4.43 -5.70
CA TYR A 18 -7.89 -5.11 -6.71
C TYR A 18 -8.41 -6.52 -7.01
N CYS A 19 -8.74 -7.29 -5.96
CA CYS A 19 -9.27 -8.64 -6.10
C CYS A 19 -10.61 -8.65 -6.84
N GLU A 20 -11.54 -7.78 -6.44
CA GLU A 20 -12.85 -7.66 -7.06
C GLU A 20 -12.74 -7.25 -8.54
N LYS A 21 -11.89 -6.27 -8.87
CA LYS A 21 -11.79 -5.76 -10.24
C LYS A 21 -10.95 -6.61 -11.17
N LYS A 22 -9.91 -7.29 -10.66
CA LYS A 22 -9.01 -8.07 -11.50
C LYS A 22 -9.38 -9.55 -11.55
N HIS A 23 -9.84 -10.11 -10.44
CA HIS A 23 -10.19 -11.54 -10.35
C HIS A 23 -11.69 -11.79 -10.32
N GLY A 24 -12.53 -10.77 -10.10
CA GLY A 24 -13.98 -10.96 -9.98
C GLY A 24 -14.40 -11.68 -8.69
N LEU A 25 -13.49 -11.80 -7.72
CA LEU A 25 -13.68 -12.55 -6.48
C LEU A 25 -13.50 -11.64 -5.28
N GLY A 26 -14.10 -11.99 -4.14
CA GLY A 26 -13.77 -11.40 -2.84
C GLY A 26 -12.45 -11.95 -2.28
N ILE A 27 -11.80 -11.20 -1.39
CA ILE A 27 -10.52 -11.63 -0.76
C ILE A 27 -10.64 -13.03 -0.15
N GLU A 28 -11.73 -13.35 0.52
CA GLU A 28 -11.93 -14.67 1.16
C GLU A 28 -11.89 -15.83 0.17
N ASN A 29 -12.32 -15.59 -1.07
CA ASN A 29 -12.37 -16.59 -2.14
C ASN A 29 -11.13 -16.52 -3.06
N CYS A 30 -10.15 -15.67 -2.74
CA CYS A 30 -8.93 -15.51 -3.53
C CYS A 30 -7.68 -15.77 -2.67
N PRO A 31 -7.12 -17.00 -2.68
CA PRO A 31 -5.97 -17.37 -1.87
C PRO A 31 -4.77 -16.43 -2.06
N ASN A 32 -4.49 -16.01 -3.30
CA ASN A 32 -3.40 -15.10 -3.62
C ASN A 32 -3.55 -13.72 -2.96
N CYS A 33 -4.76 -13.15 -2.98
CA CYS A 33 -5.03 -11.84 -2.39
C CYS A 33 -5.08 -11.92 -0.86
N LYS A 34 -5.65 -13.00 -0.31
CA LYS A 34 -5.68 -13.27 1.13
C LYS A 34 -4.27 -13.43 1.70
N GLU A 35 -3.43 -14.23 1.06
CA GLU A 35 -2.04 -14.44 1.48
C GLU A 35 -1.24 -13.13 1.43
N LEU A 36 -1.44 -12.31 0.39
CA LEU A 36 -0.80 -11.00 0.27
C LEU A 36 -1.27 -10.05 1.39
N TYR A 37 -2.57 -10.05 1.71
CA TYR A 37 -3.15 -9.23 2.76
C TYR A 37 -2.58 -9.61 4.14
N GLU A 38 -2.67 -10.88 4.53
CA GLU A 38 -2.16 -11.39 5.80
C GLU A 38 -0.66 -11.16 5.95
N TYR A 39 0.11 -11.40 4.88
CA TYR A 39 1.53 -11.09 4.86
C TYR A 39 1.80 -9.61 5.14
N SER A 40 1.02 -8.73 4.50
CA SER A 40 1.17 -7.28 4.65
C SER A 40 0.83 -6.81 6.07
N LEU A 41 -0.21 -7.40 6.70
CA LEU A 41 -0.58 -7.14 8.09
C LEU A 41 0.56 -7.51 9.05
N ARG A 42 1.09 -8.74 8.93
CA ARG A 42 2.22 -9.20 9.76
C ARG A 42 3.44 -8.29 9.64
N ARG A 43 3.71 -7.73 8.46
CA ARG A 43 4.81 -6.77 8.24
C ARG A 43 4.54 -5.40 8.84
N LEU A 44 3.29 -4.96 8.91
CA LEU A 44 2.91 -3.70 9.56
C LEU A 44 3.00 -3.81 11.08
N GLU A 45 2.58 -4.93 11.65
CA GLU A 45 2.66 -5.22 13.09
C GLU A 45 4.10 -5.30 13.58
N ASN A 46 4.96 -6.00 12.83
CA ASN A 46 6.38 -6.18 13.17
C ASN A 46 7.28 -5.10 12.54
N CYS A 47 6.74 -3.91 12.29
CA CYS A 47 7.50 -2.86 11.62
C CYS A 47 8.55 -2.27 12.56
N ARG A 48 9.83 -2.46 12.23
CA ARG A 48 10.98 -1.88 12.98
C ARG A 48 10.90 -0.36 13.17
N TYR A 49 10.33 0.37 12.21
CA TYR A 49 10.17 1.82 12.27
C TYR A 49 8.85 2.28 12.91
N GLY A 50 7.97 1.34 13.26
CA GLY A 50 6.70 1.59 13.92
C GLY A 50 5.85 2.72 13.32
N GLU A 51 5.33 3.56 14.20
CA GLU A 51 4.46 4.70 13.92
C GLU A 51 5.23 5.93 13.40
N GLU A 52 6.55 6.01 13.64
CA GLU A 52 7.38 7.17 13.31
C GLU A 52 7.62 7.34 11.80
N LYS A 53 7.64 6.25 11.03
CA LYS A 53 7.88 6.32 9.57
C LYS A 53 6.73 7.03 8.85
N THR A 54 7.01 7.79 7.80
CA THR A 54 6.00 8.47 6.95
C THR A 54 5.55 7.70 5.71
N SER A 55 6.27 6.66 5.29
CA SER A 55 5.86 5.77 4.20
C SER A 55 6.80 4.56 4.14
N CYS A 56 6.29 3.40 3.72
CA CYS A 56 7.13 2.23 3.42
C CYS A 56 8.15 2.49 2.29
N LYS A 57 7.87 3.44 1.38
CA LYS A 57 8.78 3.82 0.30
C LYS A 57 10.07 4.48 0.81
N LYS A 58 10.01 5.15 1.97
CA LYS A 58 11.14 5.87 2.60
C LYS A 58 11.91 5.01 3.62
N CYS A 59 11.53 3.75 3.80
CA CYS A 59 12.24 2.84 4.72
C CYS A 59 13.64 2.51 4.18
N LYS A 60 14.68 2.62 5.02
CA LYS A 60 16.06 2.30 4.63
C LYS A 60 16.21 0.81 4.32
N THR A 61 15.54 -0.05 5.08
CA THR A 61 15.52 -1.50 4.86
C THR A 61 14.14 -1.97 4.40
N HIS A 62 14.09 -2.70 3.28
CA HIS A 62 12.83 -3.24 2.75
C HIS A 62 12.50 -4.58 3.42
N CYS A 63 11.33 -4.67 4.06
CA CYS A 63 10.88 -5.88 4.73
C CYS A 63 10.06 -6.83 3.84
N TYR A 64 9.71 -6.45 2.61
CA TYR A 64 8.96 -7.32 1.70
C TYR A 64 9.91 -8.24 0.93
N VAL A 65 9.59 -9.54 0.88
CA VAL A 65 10.24 -10.47 -0.04
C VAL A 65 9.97 -10.04 -1.49
N PRO A 66 10.90 -10.28 -2.44
CA PRO A 66 10.80 -9.78 -3.81
C PRO A 66 9.45 -10.05 -4.48
N ASP A 67 8.97 -11.29 -4.46
CA ASP A 67 7.73 -11.68 -5.14
C ASP A 67 6.50 -10.95 -4.59
N LYS A 68 6.37 -10.87 -3.26
CA LYS A 68 5.27 -10.16 -2.60
C LYS A 68 5.39 -8.66 -2.77
N ARG A 69 6.62 -8.15 -2.91
CA ARG A 69 6.88 -6.74 -3.19
C ARG A 69 6.38 -6.34 -4.58
N GLU A 70 6.49 -7.21 -5.56
CA GLU A 70 5.94 -6.97 -6.90
C GLU A 70 4.42 -7.00 -6.88
N LYS A 71 3.82 -8.02 -6.26
CA LYS A 71 2.37 -8.12 -6.09
C LYS A 71 1.77 -6.88 -5.41
N ILE A 72 2.36 -6.42 -4.30
CA ILE A 72 1.83 -5.23 -3.61
C ILE A 72 2.05 -3.95 -4.42
N ARG A 73 3.12 -3.84 -5.22
CA ARG A 73 3.31 -2.69 -6.13
C ARG A 73 2.26 -2.66 -7.21
N GLU A 74 1.86 -3.82 -7.73
CA GLU A 74 0.78 -3.92 -8.69
C GLU A 74 -0.55 -3.46 -8.09
N VAL A 75 -0.90 -3.96 -6.89
CA VAL A 75 -2.07 -3.48 -6.13
C VAL A 75 -2.00 -1.98 -5.89
N MET A 76 -0.83 -1.45 -5.49
CA MET A 76 -0.64 -0.02 -5.24
C MET A 76 -0.79 0.81 -6.52
N ARG A 77 -0.30 0.32 -7.66
CA ARG A 77 -0.44 1.00 -8.97
C ARG A 77 -1.89 1.00 -9.44
N PHE A 78 -2.61 -0.09 -9.22
CA PHE A 78 -4.01 -0.22 -9.60
C PHE A 78 -4.93 0.57 -8.66
N SER A 79 -4.85 0.30 -7.37
CA SER A 79 -5.77 0.87 -6.38
C SER A 79 -5.34 2.26 -5.92
N GLY A 80 -4.06 2.64 -6.01
CA GLY A 80 -3.52 3.92 -5.51
C GLY A 80 -4.26 5.17 -6.02
N PRO A 81 -4.38 5.38 -7.34
CA PRO A 81 -5.17 6.48 -7.92
C PRO A 81 -6.63 6.50 -7.46
N ARG A 82 -7.19 5.32 -7.18
CA ARG A 82 -8.60 5.13 -6.78
C ARG A 82 -8.81 5.36 -5.28
N VAL A 83 -7.78 5.15 -4.45
CA VAL A 83 -7.79 5.45 -3.01
C VAL A 83 -7.61 6.94 -2.73
N ILE A 84 -6.90 7.66 -3.61
CA ILE A 84 -6.73 9.12 -3.53
C ILE A 84 -8.08 9.85 -3.53
N LEU A 85 -9.09 9.33 -4.24
CA LEU A 85 -10.45 9.87 -4.27
C LEU A 85 -11.19 9.76 -2.92
N TYR A 86 -10.78 8.87 -2.02
CA TYR A 86 -11.44 8.62 -0.73
C TYR A 86 -10.78 9.31 0.48
N ARG A 87 -9.53 9.76 0.36
CA ARG A 87 -8.74 10.39 1.44
C ARG A 87 -8.02 11.66 0.95
N PRO A 88 -8.75 12.72 0.57
CA PRO A 88 -8.19 13.90 -0.09
C PRO A 88 -7.09 14.60 0.73
N HIS A 89 -7.20 14.66 2.06
CA HIS A 89 -6.25 15.40 2.91
C HIS A 89 -4.85 14.73 3.02
N GLN A 90 -4.75 13.40 2.93
CA GLN A 90 -3.44 12.71 2.94
C GLN A 90 -2.73 12.85 1.60
N TYR A 91 -3.47 12.87 0.50
CA TYR A 91 -2.92 13.15 -0.83
C TYR A 91 -2.54 14.62 -0.99
N LEU A 92 -3.34 15.57 -0.45
CA LEU A 92 -2.96 16.99 -0.38
C LEU A 92 -1.68 17.19 0.42
N ARG A 93 -1.51 16.55 1.58
CA ARG A 93 -0.26 16.63 2.34
C ARG A 93 0.90 15.97 1.61
N TYR A 94 0.67 14.86 0.89
CA TYR A 94 1.69 14.23 0.05
C TYR A 94 2.10 15.14 -1.12
N ILE A 95 1.16 15.71 -1.87
CA ILE A 95 1.40 16.69 -2.95
C ILE A 95 2.10 17.94 -2.41
N LEU A 96 1.63 18.52 -1.30
CA LEU A 96 2.18 19.76 -0.73
C LEU A 96 3.55 19.55 -0.06
N THR A 97 3.89 18.33 0.38
CA THR A 97 5.24 18.00 0.88
C THR A 97 6.15 17.38 -0.18
N SER A 98 5.62 17.05 -1.35
CA SER A 98 6.39 16.71 -2.54
C SER A 98 6.27 17.84 -3.57
N ASN A 99 7.10 18.87 -3.43
CA ASN A 99 7.42 19.78 -4.53
C ASN A 99 7.48 19.00 -5.85
N GLY A 100 6.71 19.46 -6.83
CA GLY A 100 6.43 18.78 -8.09
C GLY A 100 7.66 18.26 -8.82
N GLY A 101 8.00 16.99 -8.61
CA GLY A 101 9.07 16.30 -9.31
C GLY A 101 8.58 14.95 -9.79
N ARG A 102 8.22 14.86 -11.08
CA ARG A 102 8.20 13.58 -11.81
C ARG A 102 9.54 12.86 -11.58
N PRO A 103 9.58 11.53 -11.38
CA PRO A 103 10.85 10.82 -11.50
C PRO A 103 11.35 10.99 -12.93
N LYS A 104 12.45 11.73 -13.13
CA LYS A 104 13.14 11.75 -14.41
C LYS A 104 13.64 10.33 -14.68
N SER A 105 13.19 9.77 -15.79
CA SER A 105 13.75 8.56 -16.39
C SER A 105 15.17 8.90 -16.84
N THR A 106 16.18 8.49 -16.08
CA THR A 106 17.58 8.54 -16.53
C THR A 106 17.82 7.37 -17.49
N LYS A 107 17.99 7.71 -18.76
CA LYS A 107 18.91 7.01 -19.67
C LYS A 107 20.21 7.80 -19.64
#